data_AF-A2D8J0-F1
#
_entry.id   AF-A2D8J0-F1
#
_cell.length_a   1.000
_cell.length_b   1.000
_cell.length_c   1.000
_cell.angle_alpha   90.00
_cell.angle_beta   90.00
_cell.angle_gamma   90.00
#
_symmetry.space_group_name_H-M   'P 1'
#
loop_
_entity.id
_entity.type
_entity.pdbx_description
1 polymer ?
#
loop_
_entity_poly.entity_id
_entity_poly.type
_entity_poly.pdbx_seq_one_letter_code
_entity_poly.pdbx_strand_id
1 'polypeptide(L)'
;MSSSKFWSAIISPDKPCQIQVPEDKILMISNACLSEYSEENKNEPTRIVVTKHETPIPEDPIIIATLIPEKKEHCVLEFKFTVEFPCTISVRGKGTIHLVGFYINLNDEIAEEENAVETGDAPEVPLPNPSEIH
;
A
#
# COMPACT_ATOMS: atom_id res chain seq x y z
N MET A 1 -8.78 11.39 20.32
CA MET A 1 -9.13 10.42 19.27
C MET A 1 -9.24 11.18 17.97
N SER A 2 -8.19 11.14 17.16
CA SER A 2 -8.21 11.69 15.81
C SER A 2 -9.25 10.94 14.97
N SER A 3 -10.21 11.65 14.41
CA SER A 3 -11.22 11.06 13.53
C SER A 3 -10.56 10.73 12.20
N SER A 4 -10.28 9.45 11.94
CA SER A 4 -9.86 9.01 10.60
C SER A 4 -11.03 9.21 9.62
N LYS A 5 -10.74 9.77 8.44
CA LYS A 5 -11.76 10.03 7.41
C LYS A 5 -11.75 8.89 6.41
N PHE A 6 -12.90 8.23 6.23
CA PHE A 6 -13.06 7.17 5.24
C PHE A 6 -12.78 7.65 3.81
N TRP A 7 -12.16 6.79 3.01
CA TRP A 7 -11.89 6.99 1.60
C TRP A 7 -12.25 5.73 0.81
N SER A 8 -12.78 5.91 -0.41
CA SER A 8 -13.04 4.80 -1.32
C SER A 8 -12.94 5.23 -2.77
N ALA A 9 -12.57 4.30 -3.64
CA ALA A 9 -12.61 4.49 -5.09
C ALA A 9 -13.03 3.20 -5.80
N ILE A 10 -13.63 3.37 -6.97
CA ILE A 10 -13.89 2.28 -7.92
C ILE A 10 -13.03 2.55 -9.14
N ILE A 11 -12.14 1.60 -9.45
CA ILE A 11 -11.22 1.67 -10.58
C ILE A 11 -11.53 0.55 -11.57
N SER A 12 -11.44 0.86 -12.85
CA SER A 12 -11.58 -0.09 -13.96
C SER A 12 -10.50 0.20 -15.01
N PRO A 13 -10.32 -0.68 -16.01
CA PRO A 13 -9.31 -0.47 -17.06
C PRO A 13 -9.43 0.89 -17.77
N ASP A 14 -10.67 1.37 -17.95
CA ASP A 14 -10.96 2.64 -18.61
C ASP A 14 -11.08 3.82 -17.63
N LYS A 15 -11.08 3.54 -16.32
CA LYS A 15 -11.30 4.55 -15.27
C LYS A 15 -10.22 4.43 -14.19
N PRO A 16 -9.01 4.95 -14.44
CA PRO A 16 -8.00 5.09 -13.40
C PRO A 16 -8.43 6.15 -12.37
N CYS A 17 -7.84 6.07 -11.17
CA CYS A 17 -8.04 7.02 -10.08
C CYS A 17 -6.74 7.78 -9.81
N GLN A 18 -6.78 9.10 -9.94
CA GLN A 18 -5.70 9.96 -9.47
C GLN A 18 -5.84 10.17 -7.97
N ILE A 19 -4.74 9.98 -7.24
CA ILE A 19 -4.68 10.19 -5.80
C ILE A 19 -4.03 11.54 -5.54
N GLN A 20 -4.76 12.38 -4.80
CA GLN A 20 -4.25 13.61 -4.22
C GLN A 20 -4.45 13.50 -2.71
N VAL A 21 -3.34 13.46 -1.98
CA VAL A 21 -3.33 13.39 -0.52
C VAL A 21 -3.08 14.80 0.02
N PRO A 22 -3.87 15.29 1.00
CA PRO A 22 -3.57 16.54 1.68
C PRO A 22 -2.21 16.50 2.39
N GLU A 23 -1.53 17.64 2.50
CA GLU A 23 -0.17 17.76 3.10
C GLU A 23 -0.06 17.23 4.53
N ASP A 24 -1.13 17.33 5.32
CA ASP A 24 -1.17 16.92 6.73
C ASP A 24 -1.71 15.49 6.93
N LYS A 25 -1.89 14.73 5.85
CA LYS A 25 -2.48 13.38 5.88
C LYS A 25 -1.62 12.34 5.18
N ILE A 26 -1.86 11.10 5.54
CA ILE A 26 -1.49 9.90 4.80
C ILE A 26 -2.78 9.21 4.37
N LEU A 27 -2.89 8.79 3.11
CA LEU A 27 -3.97 7.89 2.70
C LEU A 27 -3.48 6.44 2.84
N MET A 28 -4.11 5.67 3.72
CA MET A 28 -3.86 4.25 3.85
C MET A 28 -4.95 3.46 3.12
N ILE A 29 -4.57 2.72 2.07
CA ILE A 29 -5.47 1.76 1.42
C ILE A 29 -5.42 0.46 2.21
N SER A 30 -6.57 0.11 2.77
CA SER A 30 -6.74 -1.02 3.70
C SER A 30 -7.21 -2.30 3.02
N ASN A 31 -7.96 -2.19 1.92
CA ASN A 31 -8.55 -3.35 1.27
C ASN A 31 -8.84 -3.05 -0.20
N ALA A 32 -8.70 -4.09 -1.02
CA ALA A 32 -9.12 -4.13 -2.41
C ALA A 32 -10.03 -5.34 -2.63
N CYS A 33 -11.16 -5.12 -3.30
CA CYS A 33 -12.10 -6.17 -3.65
C CYS A 33 -12.40 -6.13 -5.14
N LEU A 34 -12.45 -7.30 -5.78
CA LEU A 34 -12.91 -7.47 -7.14
C LEU A 34 -14.43 -7.32 -7.16
N SER A 35 -14.93 -6.49 -8.06
CA SER A 35 -16.37 -6.35 -8.31
C SER A 35 -16.90 -7.53 -9.14
N GLU A 36 -18.15 -7.42 -9.59
CA GLU A 36 -18.75 -8.42 -10.48
C GLU A 36 -17.91 -8.63 -11.74
N TYR A 37 -17.76 -9.90 -12.13
CA TYR A 37 -17.03 -10.33 -13.30
C TYR A 37 -17.91 -11.23 -14.17
N SER A 38 -17.68 -11.21 -15.49
CA SER A 38 -18.33 -12.15 -16.39
C SER A 38 -17.67 -13.53 -16.32
N GLU A 39 -18.44 -14.59 -16.60
CA GLU A 39 -17.92 -15.97 -16.65
C GLU A 39 -16.76 -16.14 -17.65
N GLU A 40 -16.73 -15.33 -18.71
CA GLU A 40 -15.63 -15.30 -19.68
C GLU A 40 -14.28 -14.88 -19.08
N ASN A 41 -14.31 -14.07 -18.02
CA ASN A 41 -13.12 -13.49 -17.39
C ASN A 41 -12.76 -14.17 -16.06
N LYS A 42 -13.45 -15.25 -15.71
CA LYS A 42 -13.38 -15.97 -14.43
C LYS A 42 -12.00 -16.51 -14.04
N ASN A 43 -11.10 -16.64 -15.00
CA ASN A 43 -9.72 -17.07 -14.76
C ASN A 43 -8.69 -15.98 -15.09
N GLU A 44 -9.13 -14.78 -15.44
CA GLU A 44 -8.23 -13.69 -15.82
C GLU A 44 -7.79 -12.88 -14.59
N PRO A 45 -6.48 -12.76 -14.33
CA PRO A 45 -5.99 -11.96 -13.22
C PRO A 45 -6.18 -10.47 -13.50
N THR A 46 -6.66 -9.74 -12.50
CA THR A 46 -6.77 -8.29 -12.50
C THR A 46 -5.75 -7.72 -11.53
N ARG A 47 -4.82 -6.89 -12.04
CA ARG A 47 -3.71 -6.32 -11.27
C ARG A 47 -3.97 -4.86 -10.97
N ILE A 48 -3.72 -4.46 -9.73
CA ILE A 48 -3.78 -3.07 -9.30
C ILE A 48 -2.39 -2.47 -9.46
N VAL A 49 -2.30 -1.37 -10.20
CA VAL A 49 -1.04 -0.76 -10.62
C VAL A 49 -0.99 0.69 -10.19
N VAL A 50 0.12 1.09 -9.57
CA VAL A 50 0.41 2.46 -9.16
C VAL A 50 1.49 3.03 -10.07
N THR A 51 1.25 4.24 -10.59
CA THR A 51 2.22 4.99 -11.39
C THR A 51 2.41 6.37 -10.78
N LYS A 52 3.67 6.75 -10.51
CA LYS A 52 4.04 8.09 -10.03
C LYS A 52 4.26 9.03 -11.22
N HIS A 53 3.93 10.32 -11.07
CA HIS A 53 3.97 11.28 -12.19
C HIS A 53 5.13 12.28 -12.19
N GLU A 54 5.86 12.43 -11.09
CA GLU A 54 6.77 13.58 -10.91
C GLU A 54 8.25 13.25 -10.75
N THR A 55 8.65 12.00 -10.96
CA THR A 55 10.08 11.67 -11.01
C THR A 55 10.63 12.01 -12.40
N PRO A 56 11.77 12.73 -12.51
CA PRO A 56 12.40 13.04 -13.80
C PRO A 56 12.85 11.77 -14.55
N ILE A 57 12.90 10.65 -13.85
CA ILE A 57 13.10 9.31 -14.40
C ILE A 57 11.72 8.63 -14.39
N PRO A 58 11.20 8.17 -15.54
CA PRO A 58 9.99 7.37 -15.56
C PRO A 58 10.22 6.11 -14.72
N GLU A 59 9.55 6.02 -13.57
CA GLU A 59 9.61 4.83 -12.74
C GLU A 59 8.71 3.74 -13.32
N ASP A 60 9.18 2.51 -13.20
CA ASP A 60 8.36 1.36 -13.57
C ASP A 60 7.09 1.32 -12.71
N PRO A 61 5.93 1.03 -13.32
CA PRO A 61 4.67 0.93 -12.59
C PRO A 61 4.74 -0.20 -11.55
N ILE A 62 4.29 0.09 -10.33
CA ILE A 62 4.32 -0.84 -9.20
C ILE A 62 3.01 -1.62 -9.14
N ILE A 63 3.07 -2.95 -9.09
CA ILE A 63 1.90 -3.78 -8.86
C ILE A 63 1.71 -3.96 -7.35
N ILE A 64 0.60 -3.48 -6.80
CA ILE A 64 0.33 -3.55 -5.36
C ILE A 64 -0.55 -4.74 -4.97
N ALA A 65 -1.36 -5.26 -5.90
CA ALA A 65 -2.14 -6.48 -5.69
C ALA A 65 -2.50 -7.17 -7.01
N THR A 66 -2.78 -8.46 -6.93
CA THR A 66 -3.41 -9.23 -8.01
C THR A 66 -4.62 -9.95 -7.44
N LEU A 67 -5.78 -9.74 -8.05
CA LEU A 67 -7.04 -10.38 -7.72
C LEU A 67 -7.45 -11.29 -8.87
N ILE A 68 -7.99 -12.46 -8.55
CA ILE A 68 -8.41 -13.47 -9.51
C ILE A 68 -9.80 -13.95 -9.08
N PRO A 69 -10.81 -13.91 -9.95
CA PRO A 69 -12.14 -14.43 -9.63
C PRO A 69 -12.08 -15.87 -9.09
N GLU A 70 -12.95 -16.18 -8.13
CA GLU A 70 -13.06 -17.47 -7.41
C GLU A 70 -11.82 -17.98 -6.66
N LYS A 71 -10.66 -17.33 -6.81
CA LYS A 71 -9.41 -17.73 -6.16
C LYS A 71 -8.94 -16.74 -5.12
N LYS A 72 -8.95 -15.45 -5.48
CA LYS A 72 -8.51 -14.34 -4.63
C LYS A 72 -9.24 -13.07 -5.04
N GLU A 73 -10.45 -12.90 -4.53
CA GLU A 73 -11.32 -11.79 -4.90
C GLU A 73 -11.11 -10.56 -4.01
N HIS A 74 -10.53 -10.74 -2.82
CA HIS A 74 -10.20 -9.66 -1.91
C HIS A 74 -8.74 -9.74 -1.46
N CYS A 75 -8.18 -8.60 -1.09
CA CYS A 75 -6.84 -8.51 -0.53
C CYS A 75 -6.83 -7.39 0.49
N VAL A 76 -6.49 -7.73 1.74
CA VAL A 76 -6.10 -6.72 2.72
C VAL A 76 -4.79 -6.10 2.23
N LEU A 77 -4.73 -4.78 2.29
CA LEU A 77 -3.60 -3.97 1.88
C LEU A 77 -3.21 -3.06 3.05
N GLU A 78 -1.93 -2.76 3.16
CA GLU A 78 -1.41 -1.75 4.09
C GLU A 78 -0.54 -0.79 3.28
N PHE A 79 -1.11 -0.26 2.20
CA PHE A 79 -0.38 0.57 1.26
C PHE A 79 -0.64 2.05 1.55
N LYS A 80 0.42 2.80 1.83
CA LYS A 80 0.35 4.21 2.24
C LYS A 80 0.74 5.14 1.08
N PHE A 81 -0.04 6.20 0.90
CA PHE A 81 0.25 7.30 -0.02
C PHE A 81 0.47 8.58 0.78
N THR A 82 1.55 9.29 0.45
CA THR A 82 1.93 10.59 1.04
C THR A 82 1.77 11.71 0.01
N VAL A 83 1.85 12.96 0.47
CA VAL A 83 1.68 14.15 -0.39
C VAL A 83 2.79 14.30 -1.44
N GLU A 84 3.97 13.74 -1.18
CA GLU A 84 5.18 14.00 -1.96
C GLU A 84 5.10 13.53 -3.42
N PHE A 85 4.16 12.63 -3.76
CA PHE A 85 4.10 12.04 -5.09
C PHE A 85 2.66 11.89 -5.58
N PRO A 86 2.18 12.77 -6.48
CA PRO A 86 0.92 12.51 -7.15
C PRO A 86 1.04 11.21 -7.94
N CYS A 87 0.08 10.33 -7.75
CA CYS A 87 0.09 9.01 -8.36
C CYS A 87 -1.28 8.67 -8.94
N THR A 88 -1.25 7.78 -9.93
CA THR A 88 -2.45 7.17 -10.50
C THR A 88 -2.50 5.71 -10.10
N ILE A 89 -3.63 5.29 -9.56
CA ILE A 89 -3.99 3.88 -9.44
C ILE A 89 -4.80 3.50 -10.67
N SER A 90 -4.36 2.45 -11.35
CA SER A 90 -4.99 1.90 -12.55
C SER A 90 -5.13 0.39 -12.43
N VAL A 91 -5.89 -0.20 -13.35
CA VAL A 91 -6.10 -1.63 -13.44
C VAL A 91 -5.49 -2.18 -14.72
N ARG A 92 -4.73 -3.27 -14.60
CA ARG A 92 -4.34 -4.12 -15.74
C ARG A 92 -5.09 -5.43 -15.68
N GLY A 93 -6.02 -5.63 -16.60
CA GLY A 93 -6.94 -6.77 -16.64
C GLY A 93 -8.30 -6.30 -17.14
N LYS A 94 -9.34 -7.09 -16.90
CA LYS A 94 -10.73 -6.74 -17.27
C LYS A 94 -11.65 -6.47 -16.09
N GLY A 95 -11.21 -6.81 -14.87
CA GLY A 95 -12.01 -6.63 -13.67
C GLY A 95 -12.13 -5.18 -13.23
N THR A 96 -13.24 -4.86 -12.57
CA THR A 96 -13.40 -3.62 -11.81
C THR A 96 -13.02 -3.89 -10.36
N ILE A 97 -12.30 -2.95 -9.73
CA ILE A 97 -11.81 -3.10 -8.35
C ILE A 97 -12.36 -1.97 -7.48
N HIS A 98 -12.86 -2.35 -6.32
CA HIS A 98 -13.28 -1.45 -5.26
C HIS A 98 -12.14 -1.35 -4.24
N LEU A 99 -11.65 -0.13 -4.02
CA LEU A 99 -10.63 0.19 -3.04
C LEU A 99 -11.26 0.92 -1.87
N VAL A 100 -10.83 0.59 -0.66
CA VAL A 100 -11.24 1.27 0.56
C VAL A 100 -10.04 1.54 1.46
N GLY A 101 -10.12 2.65 2.17
CA GLY A 101 -9.06 3.13 3.02
C GLY A 101 -9.51 4.27 3.90
N PHE A 102 -8.55 4.95 4.50
CA PHE A 102 -8.81 6.12 5.32
C PHE A 102 -7.60 7.05 5.36
N TYR A 103 -7.87 8.30 5.67
CA TYR A 103 -6.84 9.28 5.94
C TYR A 103 -6.43 9.24 7.42
N ILE A 104 -5.13 9.22 7.64
CA ILE A 104 -4.46 9.28 8.95
C ILE A 104 -3.76 10.64 9.04
N ASN A 105 -3.68 11.25 10.22
CA ASN A 105 -2.87 12.45 10.38
C ASN A 105 -1.39 12.08 10.34
N LEU A 106 -0.60 12.82 9.56
CA LEU A 106 0.84 12.59 9.45
C LEU A 106 1.55 12.62 10.83
N ASN A 107 1.13 13.53 11.70
CA ASN A 107 1.69 13.65 13.06
C ASN A 107 1.39 12.44 13.95
N ASP A 108 0.25 11.76 13.75
CA ASP A 108 -0.11 10.58 14.55
C ASP A 108 0.79 9.40 14.15
N GLU A 109 1.08 9.24 12.87
CA GLU A 109 1.98 8.21 12.35
C GLU A 109 3.43 8.39 12.84
N ILE A 110 3.96 9.61 12.77
CA ILE A 110 5.32 9.92 13.25
C ILE A 110 5.47 9.59 14.74
N ALA A 111 4.45 9.93 15.55
CA ALA A 111 4.45 9.62 16.96
C ALA A 111 4.42 8.10 17.21
N GLU A 112 3.69 7.32 16.40
CA GLU A 112 3.69 5.85 16.52
C GLU A 112 5.05 5.24 16.15
N GLU A 113 5.71 5.72 15.10
CA GLU A 113 7.06 5.27 14.70
C GLU A 113 8.11 5.56 15.79
N GLU A 114 8.07 6.75 16.41
CA GLU A 114 8.99 7.10 17.51
C GLU A 114 8.83 6.20 18.74
N ASN A 115 7.61 5.73 19.03
CA ASN A 115 7.35 4.81 20.14
C ASN A 115 7.74 3.35 19.83
N ALA A 116 7.95 2.99 18.57
CA ALA A 116 8.34 1.64 18.17
C ALA A 116 9.86 1.37 18.31
N VAL A 117 10.67 2.41 18.57
CA VAL A 117 12.15 2.31 18.61
C VAL A 117 12.72 1.88 19.98
N GLU A 118 11.91 1.76 21.03
CA GLU A 118 12.35 1.23 22.33
C GLU A 118 12.04 -0.27 22.46
N THR A 119 12.89 -1.16 21.92
CA THR A 119 13.18 -2.47 22.53
C THR A 119 14.32 -3.15 21.74
N GLY A 120 15.55 -2.97 22.21
CA GLY A 120 16.70 -3.61 21.58
C GLY A 120 18.03 -3.40 22.28
N ASP A 121 18.07 -3.29 23.61
CA ASP A 121 19.32 -3.54 24.34
C ASP A 121 19.65 -5.04 24.20
N ALA A 122 20.37 -5.39 23.13
CA ALA A 122 21.04 -6.67 23.06
C ALA A 122 22.13 -6.67 24.14
N PRO A 123 22.16 -7.67 25.05
CA PRO A 123 23.25 -7.76 26.01
C PRO A 123 24.56 -7.94 25.24
N GLU A 124 25.51 -7.04 25.49
CA GLU A 124 26.87 -7.09 24.97
C GLU A 124 27.49 -8.44 25.37
N VAL A 125 27.66 -9.36 24.42
CA VAL A 125 28.37 -10.63 24.68
C VAL A 125 29.86 -10.32 24.67
N PRO A 126 30.60 -10.51 25.77
CA PRO A 126 32.04 -10.26 25.79
C PRO A 126 32.73 -11.22 24.82
N LEU A 127 33.54 -10.69 23.91
CA LEU A 127 34.39 -11.50 23.05
C LEU A 127 35.41 -12.26 23.91
N PRO A 128 35.62 -13.58 23.70
CA PRO A 128 36.60 -14.34 24.47
C PRO A 128 38.02 -13.85 24.19
N ASN A 129 38.80 -13.77 25.26
CA ASN A 129 40.17 -13.31 25.25
C ASN A 129 41.03 -14.22 24.35
N PRO A 130 41.87 -13.67 23.44
CA PRO A 130 42.69 -14.48 22.52
C PRO A 130 43.82 -15.29 23.21
N SER A 131 43.89 -15.27 24.54
CA SER A 131 44.88 -15.99 25.34
C SER A 131 44.51 -17.45 25.68
N GLU A 132 43.28 -17.89 25.34
CA GLU A 132 42.78 -19.23 25.72
C GLU A 132 42.68 -20.22 24.55
N ILE A 133 43.20 -19.89 23.37
CA ILE A 133 43.30 -20.83 22.25
C ILE A 133 44.70 -21.48 22.30
N HIS A 134 44.80 -22.59 23.01
CA HIS A 134 45.96 -23.48 23.03
C HIS A 134 45.76 -24.70 22.11
#